data_AF-A0A7C6QXG4-F1
#
_entry.id   AF-A0A7C6QXG4-F1
#
_cell.length_a   1.000
_cell.length_b   1.000
_cell.length_c   1.000
_cell.angle_alpha   90.00
_cell.angle_beta   90.00
_cell.angle_gamma   90.00
#
_symmetry.space_group_name_H-M   'P 1'
#
loop_
_entity.id
_entity.type
_entity.pdbx_description
1 polymer ?
#
loop_
_entity_poly.entity_id
_entity_poly.type
_entity_poly.pdbx_seq_one_letter_code
_entity_poly.pdbx_strand_id
1 'polypeptide(L)' 'MQDYLENTDKEELLFSAIPISGEPETFCYNSREKVVIRTGDGALFDSVGDFICYAFQCDPEGYPRTEYVDVVFG' A
#
# COMPACT_ATOMS: atom_id res chain seq x y z
N MET A 1 8.72 6.42 1.40
CA MET A 1 7.89 5.27 0.99
C MET A 1 7.63 5.31 -0.51
N GLN A 2 7.04 6.39 -1.04
CA GLN A 2 6.82 6.53 -2.48
C GLN A 2 8.10 6.33 -3.29
N ASP A 3 9.17 7.07 -2.97
CA ASP A 3 10.46 6.89 -3.62
C ASP A 3 11.02 5.47 -3.52
N TYR A 4 10.72 4.73 -2.45
CA TYR A 4 11.19 3.36 -2.28
C TYR A 4 10.44 2.39 -3.20
N LEU A 5 9.12 2.53 -3.31
CA LEU A 5 8.30 1.74 -4.22
C LEU A 5 8.63 2.06 -5.67
N GLU A 6 8.73 3.35 -6.02
CA GLU A 6 8.96 3.77 -7.40
C GLU A 6 10.37 3.46 -7.92
N ASN A 7 11.36 3.33 -7.03
CA ASN A 7 12.74 2.99 -7.40
C ASN A 7 13.13 1.55 -7.03
N THR A 8 12.16 0.67 -6.74
CA THR A 8 12.47 -0.73 -6.46
C THR A 8 12.84 -1.48 -7.73
N ASP A 9 13.88 -2.30 -7.68
CA ASP A 9 14.26 -3.21 -8.78
C ASP A 9 13.38 -4.47 -8.84
N LYS A 10 12.46 -4.63 -7.89
CA LYS A 10 11.53 -5.76 -7.84
C LYS A 10 10.36 -5.52 -8.80
N GLU A 11 9.96 -6.57 -9.53
CA GLU A 11 8.75 -6.54 -10.37
C GLU A 11 7.49 -6.36 -9.51
N GLU A 12 7.45 -7.04 -8.37
CA GLU A 12 6.38 -6.96 -7.40
C GLU A 12 6.94 -6.79 -5.98
N LEU A 13 6.25 -5.97 -5.18
CA LEU A 13 6.63 -5.72 -3.79
C LEU A 13 5.41 -5.82 -2.88
N LEU A 14 5.46 -6.77 -1.95
CA LEU A 14 4.42 -6.96 -0.94
C LEU A 14 4.72 -6.15 0.32
N PHE A 15 3.71 -5.49 0.85
CA PHE A 15 3.79 -4.73 2.08
C PHE A 15 2.43 -4.68 2.78
N SER A 16 2.44 -4.38 4.06
CA SER A 16 1.22 -4.28 4.88
C SER A 16 1.11 -2.92 5.53
N ALA A 17 -0.08 -2.32 5.47
CA ALA A 17 -0.43 -1.16 6.29
C ALA A 17 -0.95 -1.65 7.64
N ILE A 18 -0.27 -1.26 8.71
CA ILE A 18 -0.58 -1.69 10.08
C ILE A 18 -1.31 -0.54 10.79
N PRO A 19 -2.57 -0.72 11.22
CA PRO A 19 -3.29 0.31 11.95
C PRO A 19 -2.93 0.29 13.43
N ILE A 20 -3.12 1.43 14.12
CA ILE A 20 -3.01 1.52 15.60
C ILE A 20 -3.96 0.52 16.29
N SER A 21 -5.10 0.22 15.66
CA SER A 21 -6.07 -0.76 16.13
C SER A 21 -6.88 -1.30 14.96
N GLY A 22 -7.07 -2.61 14.91
CA GLY A 22 -7.72 -3.32 13.81
C GLY A 22 -6.81 -4.37 13.20
N GLU A 23 -7.26 -4.94 12.08
CA GLU A 23 -6.53 -5.97 11.34
C GLU A 23 -5.73 -5.34 10.20
N PRO A 24 -4.41 -5.63 10.06
CA PRO A 24 -3.60 -5.15 8.95
C PRO A 24 -4.18 -5.44 7.57
N GLU A 25 -3.97 -4.52 6.64
CA GLU A 25 -4.24 -4.74 5.21
C GLU A 25 -2.94 -4.97 4.44
N THR A 26 -2.95 -5.92 3.53
CA THR A 26 -1.78 -6.26 2.69
C THR A 26 -2.00 -5.79 1.26
N PHE A 27 -0.90 -5.35 0.66
CA PHE A 27 -0.86 -4.72 -0.65
C PHE A 27 0.30 -5.29 -1.48
N CYS A 28 0.12 -5.28 -2.79
CA CYS A 28 1.15 -5.56 -3.77
C CYS A 28 1.35 -4.34 -4.66
N TYR A 29 2.57 -3.81 -4.71
CA TYR A 29 2.95 -2.83 -5.72
C TYR A 29 3.51 -3.56 -6.93
N ASN A 30 2.91 -3.31 -8.10
CA ASN A 30 3.39 -3.80 -9.39
C ASN A 30 4.21 -2.68 -10.05
N SER A 31 5.53 -2.84 -10.17
CA SER A 31 6.41 -1.78 -10.68
C SER A 31 6.29 -1.56 -12.18
N ARG A 32 5.80 -2.55 -12.93
CA ARG A 32 5.58 -2.46 -14.38
C ARG A 32 4.37 -1.58 -14.72
N GLU A 33 3.28 -1.78 -14.00
CA GLU A 33 2.03 -1.03 -14.18
C GLU A 33 1.97 0.23 -13.31
N LYS A 34 2.86 0.32 -12.30
CA LYS A 34 2.93 1.39 -11.29
C LYS A 34 1.65 1.54 -10.47
N VAL A 35 0.95 0.42 -10.25
CA VAL A 35 -0.29 0.34 -9.48
C VAL A 35 -0.05 -0.36 -8.14
N VAL A 36 -0.87 -0.03 -7.15
CA VAL A 36 -0.95 -0.77 -5.88
C VAL A 36 -2.26 -1.55 -5.85
N ILE A 37 -2.20 -2.82 -5.43
CA ILE A 37 -3.35 -3.71 -5.37
C ILE A 37 -3.51 -4.19 -3.93
N ARG A 38 -4.68 -3.99 -3.32
CA ARG A 38 -5.01 -4.59 -2.03
C ARG A 38 -5.29 -6.07 -2.20
N THR A 39 -4.57 -6.93 -1.48
CA THR A 39 -4.65 -8.38 -1.68
C THR A 39 -5.93 -9.00 -1.13
N GLY A 40 -6.63 -8.31 -0.21
CA GLY A 40 -7.85 -8.82 0.43
C GLY A 40 -9.07 -8.87 -0.50
N ASP A 41 -9.23 -7.86 -1.35
CA ASP A 41 -10.41 -7.69 -2.22
C ASP A 41 -10.07 -7.29 -3.67
N GLY A 42 -8.79 -7.12 -3.99
CA GLY A 42 -8.34 -6.71 -5.32
C GLY A 42 -8.55 -5.23 -5.63
N ALA A 43 -8.85 -4.40 -4.63
CA ALA A 43 -8.97 -2.95 -4.85
C ALA A 43 -7.68 -2.40 -5.48
N LEU A 44 -7.86 -1.64 -6.56
CA LEU A 44 -6.78 -1.05 -7.35
C LEU A 44 -6.61 0.42 -7.00
N PHE A 45 -5.36 0.81 -6.79
CA PHE A 45 -4.92 2.19 -6.64
C PHE A 45 -4.03 2.51 -7.84
N ASP A 46 -4.45 3.47 -8.65
CA ASP A 46 -3.81 3.83 -9.92
C ASP A 46 -2.40 4.41 -9.72
N SER A 47 -2.06 4.82 -8.49
CA SER A 47 -0.74 5.28 -8.12
C SER A 47 -0.38 4.98 -6.66
N VAL A 48 0.91 5.06 -6.35
CA VAL A 48 1.39 5.03 -4.95
C VAL A 48 0.83 6.21 -4.15
N GLY A 49 0.56 7.35 -4.79
CA GLY A 49 -0.07 8.51 -4.16
C GLY A 49 -1.49 8.21 -3.68
N ASP A 50 -2.28 7.51 -4.50
CA ASP A 50 -3.66 7.13 -4.13
C ASP A 50 -3.66 6.14 -2.96
N PHE A 51 -2.73 5.18 -2.96
CA PHE A 51 -2.51 4.31 -1.80
C PHE A 51 -2.13 5.11 -0.55
N ILE A 52 -1.24 6.10 -0.64
CA ILE A 52 -0.86 6.95 0.51
C ILE A 52 -2.07 7.70 1.05
N CYS A 53 -2.87 8.30 0.16
CA CYS A 53 -4.09 9.02 0.55
C CYS A 53 -5.08 8.10 1.26
N TYR A 54 -5.23 6.86 0.77
CA TYR A 54 -6.03 5.83 1.40
C TYR A 54 -5.45 5.44 2.78
N ALA A 55 -4.21 4.98 2.83
CA ALA A 55 -3.59 4.42 4.02
C ALA A 55 -3.47 5.46 5.16
N PHE A 56 -3.10 6.70 4.84
CA PHE A 56 -2.88 7.75 5.85
C PHE A 56 -4.04 8.75 5.96
N GLN A 57 -5.23 8.36 5.46
CA GLN A 57 -6.49 9.11 5.60
C GLN A 57 -6.44 10.55 5.08
N CYS A 58 -5.87 10.77 3.90
CA CYS A 58 -6.15 11.99 3.13
C CYS A 58 -7.51 11.91 2.41
N ASP A 59 -8.11 10.73 2.34
CA ASP A 59 -9.40 10.44 1.69
C ASP A 59 -10.49 10.02 2.72
N PRO A 60 -11.77 10.44 2.56
CA PRO A 60 -12.90 9.98 3.37
C PRO A 60 -13.10 8.45 3.44
N GLU A 61 -12.69 7.71 2.41
CA GLU A 61 -12.75 6.24 2.34
C GLU A 61 -11.46 5.57 2.86
N GLY A 62 -10.53 6.36 3.40
CA GLY A 62 -9.22 5.92 3.84
C GLY A 62 -9.20 4.94 5.02
N TYR A 63 -8.13 4.17 5.07
CA TYR A 63 -7.87 3.15 6.09
C TYR A 63 -7.63 3.78 7.49
N PRO A 64 -8.34 3.32 8.54
CA PRO A 64 -8.27 3.95 9.85
C PRO A 64 -6.90 3.84 10.50
N ARG A 65 -6.28 5.01 10.72
CA ARG A 65 -5.12 5.21 11.62
C ARG A 65 -3.96 4.25 11.34
N THR A 66 -3.47 4.19 10.09
CA THR A 66 -2.18 3.53 9.81
C THR A 66 -1.11 4.09 10.74
N GLU A 67 -0.51 3.21 11.52
CA GLU A 67 0.63 3.53 12.38
C GLU A 67 1.92 3.47 11.56
N TYR A 68 2.12 2.40 10.79
CA TYR A 68 3.26 2.24 9.90
C TYR A 68 2.96 1.27 8.74
N VAL A 69 3.84 1.30 7.74
CA VAL A 69 3.84 0.35 6.61
C VAL A 69 5.09 -0.50 6.71
N ASP A 70 4.92 -1.83 6.62
CA ASP A 70 6.02 -2.79 6.70
C ASP A 70 6.15 -3.59 5.40
N VAL A 71 7.39 -3.79 4.94
CA VAL A 71 7.67 -4.55 3.72
C VAL A 71 7.74 -6.03 4.11
N VAL A 72 6.82 -6.83 3.55
CA VAL A 72 6.78 -8.25 3.83
C VAL A 72 7.75 -8.95 2.88
N PHE A 73 8.91 -9.36 3.40
CA PHE A 73 9.83 -10.21 2.66
C PHE A 73 9.26 -11.62 2.61
N GLY A 74 8.74 -12.00 1.43
CA GLY A 74 8.53 -13.40 1.06
C GLY A 74 9.84 -14.05 0.63
#